data_AF-A0A0D2BD25-F1
#
_entry.id   AF-A0A0D2BD25-F1
#
_cell.length_a   1.000
_cell.length_b   1.000
_cell.length_c   1.000
_cell.angle_alpha   90.00
_cell.angle_beta   90.00
_cell.angle_gamma   90.00
#
_symmetry.space_group_name_H-M   'P 1'
#
loop_
_entity.id
_entity.type
_entity.pdbx_description
1 polymer ?
#
loop_
_entity_poly.entity_id
_entity_poly.type
_entity_poly.pdbx_seq_one_letter_code
_entity_poly.pdbx_strand_id
1 'polypeptide(L)'
;MERTNISYYTVPAAWFLCLAPHVYAITLYDKASTAEKFDRVNPRTLLSAPKANRMIDSSTKQRIARAEGAQLNGFENLGFFAGSVVAANAAGVNVRWLNALSMIYLFSRALYAVLYIKGVVSRIPRGGPFHAALIAAIALYIKAGNAVRSEFEAFWLVAAPEPNFEEIATINVHNHEVPLPAYWRIVQLFMEGKTEEEVVRLVITHTGSKTLKVVTDVVKCIFENQRRIQAPSKTSNRPSVPFKKPKNVSAYRAARIEARRDLEAATVRLQDAKQQEKQLLNHALSRQKEQLQEQKTDSDDRRKTLSTIENQMKQVLERHKNIEADIEYATTLTILHRASLA
;
A
#
# COMPACT_ATOMS: atom_id res chain seq x y z
N MET A 1 -0.06 -7.61 -21.76
CA MET A 1 -1.37 -8.24 -21.47
C MET A 1 -2.06 -7.40 -20.41
N GLU A 2 -3.12 -6.67 -20.79
CA GLU A 2 -4.04 -6.08 -19.82
C GLU A 2 -4.59 -7.19 -18.92
N ARG A 3 -4.45 -7.04 -17.60
CA ARG A 3 -5.06 -7.99 -16.67
C ARG A 3 -6.52 -7.57 -16.49
N THR A 4 -7.45 -8.45 -16.82
CA THR A 4 -8.89 -8.23 -16.60
C THR A 4 -9.18 -8.01 -15.12
N ASN A 5 -9.90 -6.94 -14.78
CA ASN A 5 -10.31 -6.65 -13.42
C ASN A 5 -11.57 -7.45 -13.06
N ILE A 6 -11.42 -8.43 -12.18
CA ILE A 6 -12.52 -9.30 -11.75
C ILE A 6 -13.05 -8.93 -10.36
N SER A 7 -12.47 -7.93 -9.70
CA SER A 7 -12.76 -7.61 -8.31
C SER A 7 -14.23 -7.28 -8.06
N TYR A 8 -14.90 -6.56 -8.96
CA TYR A 8 -16.35 -6.29 -8.83
C TYR A 8 -17.20 -7.56 -8.81
N TYR A 9 -16.86 -8.57 -9.61
CA TYR A 9 -17.58 -9.85 -9.63
C TYR A 9 -17.38 -10.66 -8.35
N THR A 10 -16.33 -10.37 -7.58
CA THR A 10 -16.11 -11.05 -6.29
C THR A 10 -17.11 -10.62 -5.22
N VAL A 11 -17.74 -9.45 -5.34
CA VAL A 11 -18.76 -8.99 -4.38
C VAL A 11 -20.05 -9.82 -4.45
N PRO A 12 -20.72 -10.00 -5.60
CA PRO A 12 -21.86 -10.90 -5.70
C PRO A 12 -21.48 -12.35 -5.40
N ALA A 13 -20.27 -12.80 -5.79
CA ALA A 13 -19.77 -14.12 -5.41
C ALA A 13 -19.66 -14.28 -3.87
N ALA A 14 -19.17 -13.25 -3.16
CA ALA A 14 -19.09 -13.24 -1.71
C ALA A 14 -20.48 -13.26 -1.07
N TRP A 15 -21.47 -12.56 -1.65
CA TRP A 15 -22.85 -12.60 -1.20
C TRP A 15 -23.43 -14.02 -1.27
N PHE A 16 -23.28 -14.70 -2.43
CA PHE A 16 -23.72 -16.09 -2.57
C PHE A 16 -22.99 -17.04 -1.61
N LEU A 17 -21.71 -16.78 -1.36
CA LEU A 17 -20.92 -17.54 -0.40
C LEU A 17 -21.43 -17.35 1.05
N CYS A 18 -21.94 -16.16 1.40
CA CYS A 18 -22.57 -15.92 2.69
C CYS A 18 -23.95 -16.60 2.79
N LEU A 19 -24.67 -16.73 1.68
CA LEU A 19 -25.96 -17.42 1.63
C LEU A 19 -25.83 -18.95 1.66
N ALA A 20 -24.76 -19.52 1.12
CA ALA A 20 -24.59 -20.97 0.98
C ALA A 20 -24.75 -21.78 2.29
N PRO A 21 -24.23 -21.33 3.46
CA PRO A 21 -24.49 -21.97 4.75
C PRO A 21 -25.97 -22.07 5.11
N HIS A 22 -26.79 -21.05 4.78
CA HIS A 22 -28.24 -21.06 5.01
C HIS A 22 -28.92 -22.18 4.24
N VAL A 23 -28.62 -22.27 2.95
CA VAL A 23 -29.18 -23.28 2.05
C VAL A 23 -28.77 -24.67 2.55
N TYR A 24 -27.51 -24.83 2.95
CA TYR A 24 -27.03 -26.06 3.56
C TYR A 24 -27.80 -26.41 4.86
N ALA A 25 -28.05 -25.43 5.74
CA ALA A 25 -28.80 -25.62 6.98
C ALA A 25 -30.24 -26.11 6.72
N ILE A 26 -30.95 -25.51 5.76
CA ILE A 26 -32.30 -25.92 5.35
C ILE A 26 -32.29 -27.35 4.81
N THR A 27 -31.37 -27.67 3.88
CA THR A 27 -31.29 -29.02 3.31
C THR A 27 -30.96 -30.08 4.35
N LEU A 28 -30.18 -29.73 5.37
CA LEU A 28 -29.85 -30.62 6.47
C LEU A 28 -31.05 -30.82 7.40
N TYR A 29 -31.83 -29.78 7.67
CA TYR A 29 -33.08 -29.87 8.42
C TYR A 29 -34.10 -30.76 7.71
N ASP A 30 -34.37 -30.49 6.43
CA ASP A 30 -35.35 -31.23 5.62
C ASP A 30 -34.99 -32.71 5.46
N LYS A 31 -33.69 -33.05 5.45
CA LYS A 31 -33.23 -34.45 5.42
C LYS A 31 -33.33 -35.15 6.77
N ALA A 32 -33.18 -34.41 7.87
CA ALA A 32 -33.17 -34.97 9.22
C ALA A 32 -34.57 -35.07 9.83
N SER A 33 -35.52 -34.24 9.39
CA SER A 33 -36.90 -34.26 9.86
C SER A 33 -37.80 -34.94 8.84
N THR A 34 -38.20 -36.18 9.11
CA THR A 34 -39.06 -36.98 8.22
C THR A 34 -40.53 -36.55 8.26
N ALA A 35 -40.96 -35.93 9.37
CA ALA A 35 -42.37 -35.59 9.61
C ALA A 35 -42.71 -34.13 9.25
N GLU A 36 -41.75 -33.20 9.37
CA GLU A 36 -42.00 -31.77 9.22
C GLU A 36 -40.84 -31.11 8.47
N LYS A 37 -41.14 -30.47 7.33
CA LYS A 37 -40.16 -29.70 6.56
C LYS A 37 -39.99 -28.30 7.15
N PHE A 38 -38.89 -27.65 6.81
CA PHE A 38 -38.63 -26.29 7.26
C PHE A 38 -39.70 -25.30 6.76
N ASP A 39 -40.21 -24.47 7.67
CA ASP A 39 -41.16 -23.40 7.34
C ASP A 39 -40.44 -22.27 6.57
N ARG A 40 -40.73 -22.19 5.27
CA ARG A 40 -40.18 -21.16 4.37
C ARG A 40 -40.90 -19.81 4.48
N VAL A 41 -42.07 -19.77 5.12
CA VAL A 41 -42.80 -18.52 5.38
C VAL A 41 -42.11 -17.72 6.47
N ASN A 42 -41.56 -18.42 7.48
CA ASN A 42 -40.84 -17.81 8.59
C ASN A 42 -39.36 -18.26 8.65
N PRO A 43 -38.51 -17.84 7.68
CA PRO A 43 -37.15 -18.37 7.52
C PRO A 43 -36.20 -18.04 8.70
N ARG A 44 -36.55 -17.04 9.52
CA ARG A 44 -35.76 -16.67 10.70
C ARG A 44 -35.89 -17.65 11.87
N THR A 45 -36.81 -18.60 11.79
CA THR A 45 -37.03 -19.61 12.82
C THR A 45 -36.02 -20.77 12.76
N LEU A 46 -35.11 -20.79 11.78
CA LEU A 46 -34.16 -21.88 11.57
C LEU A 46 -33.19 -22.12 12.75
N LEU A 47 -33.01 -21.15 13.65
CA LEU A 47 -32.24 -21.30 14.89
C LEU A 47 -33.04 -21.93 16.05
N SER A 48 -34.36 -21.75 16.08
CA SER A 48 -35.24 -22.20 17.16
C SER A 48 -35.98 -23.50 16.80
N ALA A 49 -36.40 -23.66 15.55
CA ALA A 49 -37.13 -24.83 15.05
C ALA A 49 -36.38 -26.17 15.25
N PRO A 50 -35.07 -26.28 14.95
CA PRO A 50 -34.34 -27.53 15.20
C PRO A 50 -34.19 -27.85 16.69
N LYS A 51 -34.16 -26.84 17.57
CA LYS A 51 -34.03 -27.06 19.02
C LYS A 51 -35.29 -27.73 19.57
N ALA A 52 -36.46 -27.25 19.15
CA ALA A 52 -37.77 -27.77 19.56
C ALA A 52 -38.08 -29.17 19.01
N ASN A 53 -37.58 -29.50 17.80
CA ASN A 53 -37.84 -30.77 17.16
C ASN A 53 -37.08 -31.93 17.82
N ARG A 54 -37.78 -32.89 18.43
CA ARG A 54 -37.19 -34.05 19.12
C ARG A 54 -36.67 -35.13 18.17
N MET A 55 -37.06 -35.11 16.90
CA MET A 55 -36.67 -36.12 15.90
C MET A 55 -35.27 -35.90 15.34
N ILE A 56 -34.74 -34.68 15.44
CA ILE A 56 -33.41 -34.35 14.91
C ILE A 56 -32.35 -34.68 15.97
N ASP A 57 -31.30 -35.41 15.57
CA ASP A 57 -30.16 -35.70 16.44
C ASP A 57 -29.43 -34.42 16.91
N SER A 58 -28.87 -34.47 18.12
CA SER A 58 -28.13 -33.37 18.74
C SER A 58 -26.96 -32.86 17.88
N SER A 59 -26.22 -33.77 17.23
CA SER A 59 -25.10 -33.39 16.34
C SER A 59 -25.58 -32.58 15.14
N THR A 60 -26.71 -32.99 14.55
CA THR A 60 -27.35 -32.32 13.43
C THR A 60 -27.87 -30.94 13.82
N LYS A 61 -28.53 -30.82 14.99
CA LYS A 61 -28.96 -29.51 15.54
C LYS A 61 -27.80 -28.54 15.68
N GLN A 62 -26.68 -29.00 16.25
CA GLN A 62 -25.48 -28.16 16.39
C GLN A 62 -24.89 -27.76 15.04
N ARG A 63 -24.93 -28.65 14.05
CA ARG A 63 -24.41 -28.36 12.71
C ARG A 63 -25.26 -27.32 11.97
N ILE A 64 -26.59 -27.40 12.11
CA ILE A 64 -27.53 -26.38 11.63
C ILE A 64 -27.24 -25.04 12.29
N ALA A 65 -27.11 -25.02 13.63
CA ALA A 65 -26.79 -23.78 14.36
C ALA A 65 -25.44 -23.17 13.94
N ARG A 66 -24.41 -23.99 13.68
CA ARG A 66 -23.13 -23.51 13.16
C ARG A 66 -23.24 -22.97 11.72
N ALA A 67 -24.06 -23.57 10.87
CA ALA A 67 -24.29 -23.08 9.51
C ALA A 67 -24.96 -21.70 9.51
N GLU A 68 -26.00 -21.51 10.33
CA GLU A 68 -26.61 -20.19 10.53
C GLU A 68 -25.63 -19.17 11.11
N GLY A 69 -24.81 -19.57 12.09
CA GLY A 69 -23.74 -18.72 12.61
C GLY A 69 -22.71 -18.30 11.55
N ALA A 70 -22.35 -19.21 10.64
CA ALA A 70 -21.42 -18.91 9.53
C ALA A 70 -22.01 -17.91 8.52
N GLN A 71 -23.32 -18.01 8.23
CA GLN A 71 -24.04 -17.05 7.39
C GLN A 71 -24.03 -15.66 8.02
N LEU A 72 -24.46 -15.54 9.28
CA LEU A 72 -24.54 -14.25 9.98
C LEU A 72 -23.16 -13.56 10.00
N ASN A 73 -22.11 -14.31 10.37
CA ASN A 73 -20.75 -13.80 10.32
C ASN A 73 -20.31 -13.37 8.91
N GLY A 74 -20.77 -14.07 7.87
CA GLY A 74 -20.55 -13.69 6.48
C GLY A 74 -21.14 -12.33 6.15
N PHE A 75 -22.42 -12.14 6.44
CA PHE A 75 -23.12 -10.90 6.15
C PHE A 75 -22.61 -9.70 6.96
N GLU A 76 -22.20 -9.90 8.22
CA GLU A 76 -21.56 -8.86 9.04
C GLU A 76 -20.29 -8.28 8.39
N ASN A 77 -19.51 -9.12 7.71
CA ASN A 77 -18.24 -8.72 7.07
C ASN A 77 -18.40 -8.34 5.59
N LEU A 78 -19.55 -8.64 4.98
CA LEU A 78 -19.77 -8.44 3.55
C LEU A 78 -19.74 -6.95 3.18
N GLY A 79 -20.38 -6.09 3.98
CA GLY A 79 -20.39 -4.65 3.75
C GLY A 79 -18.99 -4.04 3.80
N PHE A 80 -18.18 -4.46 4.79
CA PHE A 80 -16.79 -4.02 4.92
C PHE A 80 -15.95 -4.41 3.69
N PHE A 81 -16.10 -5.65 3.22
CA PHE A 81 -15.42 -6.13 2.01
C PHE A 81 -15.89 -5.41 0.74
N ALA A 82 -17.20 -5.31 0.52
CA ALA A 82 -17.76 -4.63 -0.65
C ALA A 82 -17.29 -3.17 -0.72
N GLY A 83 -17.32 -2.46 0.42
CA GLY A 83 -16.78 -1.11 0.52
C GLY A 83 -15.29 -1.04 0.19
N SER A 84 -14.48 -2.01 0.64
CA SER A 84 -13.05 -2.06 0.34
C SER A 84 -12.75 -2.25 -1.16
N VAL A 85 -13.52 -3.11 -1.83
CA VAL A 85 -13.39 -3.36 -3.28
C VAL A 85 -13.77 -2.11 -4.06
N VAL A 86 -14.91 -1.49 -3.73
CA VAL A 86 -15.36 -0.26 -4.40
C VAL A 86 -14.36 0.87 -4.18
N ALA A 87 -13.90 1.09 -2.94
CA ALA A 87 -12.92 2.12 -2.62
C ALA A 87 -11.59 1.91 -3.36
N ALA A 88 -11.06 0.69 -3.38
CA ALA A 88 -9.81 0.39 -4.06
C ALA A 88 -9.90 0.52 -5.59
N ASN A 89 -11.05 0.17 -6.19
CA ASN A 89 -11.29 0.42 -7.61
C ASN A 89 -11.43 1.91 -7.92
N ALA A 90 -12.20 2.65 -7.10
CA ALA A 90 -12.39 4.09 -7.27
C ALA A 90 -11.08 4.87 -7.13
N ALA A 91 -10.18 4.41 -6.25
CA ALA A 91 -8.85 4.97 -6.05
C ALA A 91 -7.79 4.52 -7.08
N GLY A 92 -8.18 3.79 -8.14
CA GLY A 92 -7.23 3.39 -9.19
C GLY A 92 -6.14 2.39 -8.76
N VAL A 93 -6.38 1.58 -7.72
CA VAL A 93 -5.40 0.58 -7.25
C VAL A 93 -5.07 -0.42 -8.36
N ASN A 94 -3.80 -0.82 -8.46
CA ASN A 94 -3.35 -1.79 -9.46
C ASN A 94 -4.18 -3.09 -9.46
N VAL A 95 -4.70 -3.47 -10.65
CA VAL A 95 -5.60 -4.60 -10.87
C VAL A 95 -5.06 -5.94 -10.35
N ARG A 96 -3.73 -6.16 -10.38
CA ARG A 96 -3.11 -7.38 -9.83
C ARG A 96 -3.41 -7.53 -8.34
N TRP A 97 -3.31 -6.43 -7.59
CA TRP A 97 -3.56 -6.44 -6.15
C TRP A 97 -5.05 -6.52 -5.83
N LEU A 98 -5.89 -5.80 -6.58
CA LEU A 98 -7.34 -5.89 -6.49
C LEU A 98 -7.82 -7.34 -6.63
N ASN A 99 -7.43 -8.00 -7.73
CA ASN A 99 -7.85 -9.37 -8.00
C ASN A 99 -7.30 -10.35 -6.96
N ALA A 100 -6.01 -10.25 -6.61
CA ALA A 100 -5.39 -11.16 -5.65
C ALA A 100 -6.04 -11.07 -4.26
N LEU A 101 -6.20 -9.86 -3.72
CA LEU A 101 -6.80 -9.66 -2.40
C LEU A 101 -8.28 -10.05 -2.37
N SER A 102 -9.02 -9.74 -3.44
CA SER A 102 -10.43 -10.14 -3.55
C SER A 102 -10.60 -11.66 -3.62
N MET A 103 -9.72 -12.37 -4.35
CA MET A 103 -9.73 -13.83 -4.39
C MET A 103 -9.31 -14.45 -3.05
N ILE A 104 -8.29 -13.89 -2.39
CA ILE A 104 -7.89 -14.33 -1.05
C ILE A 104 -9.07 -14.21 -0.09
N TYR A 105 -9.80 -13.09 -0.11
CA TYR A 105 -11.00 -12.92 0.69
C TYR A 105 -12.01 -14.05 0.43
N LEU A 106 -12.38 -14.29 -0.83
CA LEU A 106 -13.36 -15.33 -1.19
C LEU A 106 -12.93 -16.73 -0.72
N PHE A 107 -11.69 -17.13 -1.01
CA PHE A 107 -11.19 -18.44 -0.61
C PHE A 107 -11.11 -18.58 0.90
N SER A 108 -10.63 -17.56 1.60
CA SER A 108 -10.56 -17.55 3.07
C SER A 108 -11.96 -17.63 3.71
N ARG A 109 -12.96 -16.93 3.15
CA ARG A 109 -14.36 -17.02 3.62
C ARG A 109 -14.97 -18.40 3.35
N ALA A 110 -14.70 -18.99 2.19
CA ALA A 110 -15.21 -20.32 1.86
C ALA A 110 -14.63 -21.38 2.80
N LEU A 111 -13.31 -21.33 3.01
CA LEU A 111 -12.61 -22.21 3.93
C LEU A 111 -13.10 -22.02 5.38
N TYR A 112 -13.25 -20.77 5.82
CA TYR A 112 -13.80 -20.46 7.14
C TYR A 112 -15.20 -21.08 7.33
N ALA A 113 -16.12 -20.86 6.39
CA ALA A 113 -17.49 -21.36 6.49
C ALA A 113 -17.52 -22.90 6.60
N VAL A 114 -16.74 -23.60 5.77
CA VAL A 114 -16.64 -25.07 5.81
C VAL A 114 -16.09 -25.56 7.16
N LEU A 115 -15.00 -24.97 7.65
CA LEU A 115 -14.39 -25.34 8.93
C LEU A 115 -15.31 -25.04 10.11
N TYR A 116 -16.02 -23.91 10.06
CA TYR A 116 -16.96 -23.49 11.08
C TYR A 116 -18.15 -24.46 11.17
N ILE A 117 -18.78 -24.81 10.04
CA ILE A 117 -19.90 -25.76 9.98
C ILE A 117 -19.49 -27.14 10.49
N LYS A 118 -18.32 -27.63 10.06
CA LYS A 118 -17.79 -28.94 10.47
C LYS A 118 -17.40 -28.99 11.95
N GLY A 119 -17.31 -27.85 12.64
CA GLY A 119 -16.95 -27.80 14.06
C GLY A 119 -15.52 -28.27 14.32
N VAL A 120 -14.64 -28.19 13.33
CA VAL A 120 -13.27 -28.69 13.45
C VAL A 120 -12.51 -27.89 14.51
N VAL A 121 -12.01 -28.59 15.53
CA VAL A 121 -11.09 -28.07 16.54
C VAL A 121 -9.67 -28.52 16.15
N SER A 122 -9.17 -28.07 15.00
CA SER A 122 -7.85 -28.46 14.50
C SER A 122 -6.76 -27.45 14.86
N ARG A 123 -5.50 -27.90 14.74
CA ARG A 123 -4.23 -27.17 14.95
C ARG A 123 -4.13 -25.81 14.26
N ILE A 124 -4.90 -25.58 13.19
CA ILE A 124 -5.15 -24.24 12.64
C ILE A 124 -6.46 -23.75 13.29
N PRO A 125 -6.40 -22.81 14.26
CA PRO A 125 -7.61 -22.30 14.88
C PRO A 125 -8.49 -21.69 13.79
N ARG A 126 -9.82 -21.89 13.90
CA ARG A 126 -10.85 -21.35 12.97
C ARG A 126 -10.66 -19.85 12.68
N GLY A 127 -9.97 -19.13 13.57
CA GLY A 127 -9.54 -17.76 13.38
C GLY A 127 -8.60 -17.54 12.19
N GLY A 128 -7.74 -18.46 11.79
CA GLY A 128 -6.74 -18.23 10.72
C GLY A 128 -7.35 -17.74 9.40
N PRO A 129 -8.26 -18.52 8.78
CA PRO A 129 -8.96 -18.09 7.57
C PRO A 129 -9.84 -16.85 7.78
N PHE A 130 -10.45 -16.70 8.96
CA PHE A 130 -11.21 -15.49 9.29
C PHE A 130 -10.34 -14.22 9.25
N HIS A 131 -9.19 -14.24 9.93
CA HIS A 131 -8.26 -13.12 9.95
C HIS A 131 -7.63 -12.89 8.59
N ALA A 132 -7.34 -13.94 7.81
CA ALA A 132 -6.83 -13.78 6.44
C ALA A 132 -7.81 -13.01 5.55
N ALA A 133 -9.11 -13.32 5.62
CA ALA A 133 -10.14 -12.57 4.90
C ALA A 133 -10.21 -11.11 5.39
N LEU A 134 -10.19 -10.88 6.71
CA LEU A 134 -10.23 -9.53 7.27
C LEU A 134 -9.01 -8.70 6.86
N ILE A 135 -7.80 -9.29 6.94
CA ILE A 135 -6.55 -8.65 6.52
C ILE A 135 -6.59 -8.32 5.02
N ALA A 136 -7.18 -9.17 4.18
CA ALA A 136 -7.31 -8.87 2.76
C ALA A 136 -8.21 -7.65 2.49
N ALA A 137 -9.34 -7.54 3.20
CA ALA A 137 -10.23 -6.37 3.10
C ALA A 137 -9.57 -5.09 3.65
N ILE A 138 -8.86 -5.19 4.79
CA ILE A 138 -8.08 -4.06 5.34
C ILE A 138 -6.98 -3.64 4.35
N ALA A 139 -6.26 -4.59 3.75
CA ALA A 139 -5.22 -4.30 2.77
C ALA A 139 -5.75 -3.59 1.53
N LEU A 140 -6.97 -3.89 1.09
CA LEU A 140 -7.65 -3.16 0.02
C LEU A 140 -7.89 -1.68 0.41
N TYR A 141 -8.39 -1.41 1.61
CA TYR A 141 -8.54 -0.03 2.11
C TYR A 141 -7.21 0.71 2.23
N ILE A 142 -6.17 0.07 2.78
CA ILE A 142 -4.84 0.68 2.89
C ILE A 142 -4.29 1.00 1.50
N LYS A 143 -4.45 0.10 0.53
CA LYS A 143 -4.04 0.35 -0.85
C LYS A 143 -4.83 1.50 -1.49
N ALA A 144 -6.13 1.58 -1.23
CA ALA A 144 -6.96 2.69 -1.68
C ALA A 144 -6.46 4.02 -1.11
N GLY A 145 -6.25 4.10 0.20
CA GLY A 145 -5.74 5.31 0.86
C GLY A 145 -4.36 5.74 0.36
N ASN A 146 -3.45 4.77 0.16
CA ASN A 146 -2.13 5.06 -0.40
C ASN A 146 -2.20 5.60 -1.84
N ALA A 147 -3.13 5.09 -2.65
CA ALA A 147 -3.33 5.57 -4.02
C ALA A 147 -3.87 7.00 -4.02
N VAL A 148 -4.91 7.28 -3.22
CA VAL A 148 -5.46 8.65 -3.06
C VAL A 148 -4.40 9.61 -2.55
N ARG A 149 -3.59 9.21 -1.56
CA ARG A 149 -2.49 10.04 -1.06
C ARG A 149 -1.47 10.35 -2.16
N SER A 150 -1.07 9.36 -2.95
CA SER A 150 -0.12 9.59 -4.05
C SER A 150 -0.68 10.51 -5.14
N GLU A 151 -1.98 10.44 -5.41
CA GLU A 151 -2.65 11.36 -6.32
C GLU A 151 -2.75 12.77 -5.74
N PHE A 152 -3.05 12.90 -4.44
CA PHE A 152 -3.12 14.18 -3.74
C PHE A 152 -1.75 14.89 -3.73
N GLU A 153 -0.66 14.18 -3.40
CA GLU A 153 0.71 14.72 -3.48
C GLU A 153 1.07 15.15 -4.92
N ALA A 154 0.62 14.39 -5.93
CA ALA A 154 0.80 14.76 -7.33
C ALA A 154 -0.05 15.98 -7.75
N PHE A 155 -1.24 16.14 -7.15
CA PHE A 155 -2.19 17.21 -7.44
C PHE A 155 -1.76 18.57 -6.85
N TRP A 156 -1.28 18.61 -5.60
CA TRP A 156 -0.76 19.84 -4.98
C TRP A 156 0.49 20.37 -5.67
N LEU A 157 1.22 19.51 -6.37
CA LEU A 157 2.37 19.90 -7.17
C LEU A 157 1.98 20.75 -8.40
N VAL A 158 0.74 20.65 -8.90
CA VAL A 158 0.38 21.21 -10.22
C VAL A 158 -0.79 22.21 -10.20
N ALA A 159 -1.57 22.27 -9.11
CA ALA A 159 -2.84 23.01 -9.09
C ALA A 159 -2.99 24.11 -8.02
N ALA A 160 -1.90 24.75 -7.55
CA ALA A 160 -2.04 25.98 -6.75
C ALA A 160 -1.84 27.23 -7.64
N PRO A 161 -2.91 28.02 -7.93
CA PRO A 161 -2.81 29.28 -8.65
C PRO A 161 -2.47 30.48 -7.73
N GLU A 162 -2.05 30.24 -6.49
CA GLU A 162 -1.63 31.29 -5.55
C GLU A 162 -0.26 30.99 -4.91
N PRO A 163 0.51 32.05 -4.58
CA PRO A 163 1.92 31.96 -4.25
C PRO A 163 2.11 31.55 -2.78
N ASN A 164 1.84 30.29 -2.45
CA ASN A 164 2.11 29.73 -1.12
C ASN A 164 3.05 28.52 -1.19
N PHE A 165 4.11 28.65 -1.99
CA PHE A 165 5.24 27.71 -1.99
C PHE A 165 6.35 28.21 -1.05
N GLU A 166 6.01 28.64 0.17
CA GLU A 166 6.97 29.29 1.10
C GLU A 166 8.21 28.42 1.43
N GLU A 167 8.15 27.11 1.18
CA GLU A 167 9.27 26.18 1.41
C GLU A 167 9.65 25.31 0.20
N ILE A 168 9.05 25.51 -0.98
CA ILE A 168 9.30 24.68 -2.16
C ILE A 168 9.92 25.53 -3.26
N ALA A 169 11.12 25.16 -3.70
CA ALA A 169 11.80 25.83 -4.81
C ALA A 169 10.95 25.74 -6.10
N THR A 170 10.69 26.89 -6.71
CA THR A 170 9.92 27.04 -7.95
C THR A 170 10.81 27.43 -9.13
N ILE A 171 10.32 27.19 -10.34
CA ILE A 171 10.92 27.64 -11.60
C ILE A 171 9.86 28.36 -12.44
N ASN A 172 10.25 29.46 -13.07
CA ASN A 172 9.35 30.19 -13.96
C ASN A 172 9.33 29.53 -15.35
N VAL A 173 8.16 29.06 -15.77
CA VAL A 173 7.90 28.48 -17.09
C VAL A 173 6.80 29.28 -17.76
N HIS A 174 7.13 30.02 -18.82
CA HIS A 174 6.16 30.75 -19.65
C HIS A 174 5.19 31.65 -18.86
N ASN A 175 5.71 32.39 -17.87
CA ASN A 175 4.97 33.28 -16.97
C ASN A 175 4.15 32.57 -15.88
N HIS A 176 4.42 31.28 -15.64
CA HIS A 176 3.84 30.52 -14.55
C HIS A 176 4.94 30.04 -13.60
N GLU A 177 4.72 30.21 -12.30
CA GLU A 177 5.58 29.58 -11.30
C GLU A 177 5.19 28.12 -11.16
N VAL A 178 6.15 27.24 -11.44
CA VAL A 178 5.98 25.80 -11.39
C VAL A 178 6.89 25.26 -10.29
N PRO A 179 6.39 24.49 -9.32
CA PRO A 179 7.24 23.81 -8.35
C PRO A 179 8.26 22.90 -9.05
N LEU A 180 9.50 22.91 -8.60
CA LEU A 180 10.54 22.04 -9.16
C LEU A 180 10.12 20.56 -9.24
N PRO A 181 9.45 19.98 -8.22
CA PRO A 181 9.00 18.60 -8.30
C PRO A 181 8.01 18.35 -9.46
N ALA A 182 7.13 19.30 -9.76
CA ALA A 182 6.18 19.21 -10.87
C ALA A 182 6.88 19.32 -12.22
N TYR A 183 7.83 20.26 -12.34
CA TYR A 183 8.68 20.39 -13.51
C TYR A 183 9.40 19.06 -13.82
N TRP A 184 10.05 18.45 -12.82
CA TRP A 184 10.76 17.19 -13.00
C TRP A 184 9.84 16.03 -13.35
N ARG A 185 8.61 16.00 -12.81
CA ARG A 185 7.63 14.99 -13.18
C ARG A 185 7.21 15.07 -14.65
N ILE A 186 6.99 16.29 -15.17
CA ILE A 186 6.66 16.51 -16.58
C ILE A 186 7.83 16.07 -17.48
N VAL A 187 9.08 16.41 -17.10
CA VAL A 187 10.28 15.96 -17.82
C VAL A 187 10.40 14.44 -17.80
N GLN A 188 10.13 13.78 -16.67
CA GLN A 188 10.15 12.32 -16.58
C GLN A 188 9.15 11.68 -17.55
N LEU A 189 7.91 12.17 -17.58
CA LEU A 189 6.88 11.66 -18.49
C LEU A 189 7.25 11.85 -19.96
N PHE A 190 7.92 12.96 -20.29
CA PHE A 190 8.50 13.17 -21.63
C PHE A 190 9.57 12.12 -21.95
N MET A 191 10.47 11.82 -21.02
CA MET A 191 11.53 10.80 -21.19
C MET A 191 10.96 9.38 -21.29
N GLU A 192 9.80 9.12 -20.69
CA GLU A 192 9.03 7.88 -20.84
C GLU A 192 8.31 7.78 -22.20
N GLY A 193 8.40 8.81 -23.06
CA GLY A 193 7.82 8.83 -24.41
C GLY A 193 6.33 9.15 -24.46
N LYS A 194 5.77 9.73 -23.39
CA LYS A 194 4.36 10.16 -23.34
C LYS A 194 4.11 11.40 -24.21
N THR A 195 2.93 11.46 -24.84
CA THR A 195 2.55 12.65 -25.63
C THR A 195 2.12 13.81 -24.73
N GLU A 196 2.12 15.02 -25.28
CA GLU A 196 1.72 16.24 -24.55
C GLU A 196 0.31 16.09 -23.96
N GLU A 197 -0.63 15.53 -24.74
CA GLU A 197 -2.03 15.34 -24.34
C GLU A 197 -2.18 14.26 -23.26
N GLU A 198 -1.37 13.20 -23.33
CA GLU A 198 -1.34 12.16 -22.28
C GLU A 198 -0.82 12.72 -20.97
N VAL A 199 0.23 13.55 -21.02
CA VAL A 199 0.77 14.22 -19.83
C VAL A 199 -0.26 15.18 -19.25
N VAL A 200 -0.91 16.02 -20.06
CA VAL A 200 -1.96 16.93 -19.58
C VAL A 200 -3.11 16.16 -18.92
N ARG A 201 -3.55 15.02 -19.48
CA ARG A 201 -4.59 14.17 -18.88
C ARG A 201 -4.15 13.47 -17.60
N LEU A 202 -2.89 13.04 -17.52
CA LEU A 202 -2.32 12.41 -16.33
C LEU A 202 -2.13 13.42 -15.19
N VAL A 203 -1.87 14.67 -15.56
CA VAL A 203 -1.64 15.78 -14.64
C VAL A 203 -2.95 16.44 -14.21
N ILE A 204 -3.98 16.43 -15.06
CA ILE A 204 -5.30 16.99 -14.77
C ILE A 204 -6.39 15.92 -14.87
N THR A 205 -6.84 15.45 -13.72
CA THR A 205 -8.02 14.59 -13.61
C THR A 205 -9.31 15.40 -13.39
N HIS A 206 -9.28 16.50 -12.61
CA HIS A 206 -10.50 17.25 -12.23
C HIS A 206 -10.28 18.75 -11.95
N THR A 207 -9.95 19.57 -12.95
CA THR A 207 -9.91 21.04 -12.77
C THR A 207 -10.55 21.81 -13.93
N GLY A 208 -11.01 23.03 -13.62
CA GLY A 208 -11.75 23.90 -14.55
C GLY A 208 -10.94 24.38 -15.75
N SER A 209 -11.63 24.94 -16.75
CA SER A 209 -11.06 25.30 -18.06
C SER A 209 -9.86 26.25 -18.03
N LYS A 210 -9.78 27.14 -17.02
CA LYS A 210 -8.63 28.04 -16.83
C LYS A 210 -7.36 27.28 -16.42
N THR A 211 -7.46 26.33 -15.49
CA THR A 211 -6.35 25.50 -15.03
C THR A 211 -5.85 24.58 -16.14
N LEU A 212 -6.78 24.01 -16.91
CA LEU A 212 -6.45 23.20 -18.08
C LEU A 212 -5.58 23.99 -19.08
N LYS A 213 -5.92 25.25 -19.34
CA LYS A 213 -5.15 26.11 -20.24
C LYS A 213 -3.73 26.35 -19.72
N VAL A 214 -3.59 26.74 -18.45
CA VAL A 214 -2.28 27.00 -17.81
C VAL A 214 -1.39 25.77 -17.85
N VAL A 215 -1.90 24.60 -17.46
CA VAL A 215 -1.12 23.36 -17.46
C VAL A 215 -0.74 22.94 -18.88
N THR A 216 -1.65 23.10 -19.85
CA THR A 216 -1.34 22.83 -21.27
C THR A 216 -0.19 23.72 -21.76
N ASP A 217 -0.23 25.01 -21.42
CA ASP A 217 0.81 25.97 -21.82
C ASP A 217 2.17 25.62 -21.16
N VAL A 218 2.17 25.26 -19.87
CA VAL A 218 3.38 24.82 -19.13
C VAL A 218 3.95 23.53 -19.71
N VAL A 219 3.13 22.48 -19.89
CA VAL A 219 3.58 21.19 -20.44
C VAL A 219 4.18 21.38 -21.83
N LYS A 220 3.52 22.14 -22.69
CA LYS A 220 4.01 22.45 -24.04
C LYS A 220 5.37 23.13 -24.00
N CYS A 221 5.56 24.13 -23.13
CA CYS A 221 6.83 24.84 -23.00
C CYS A 221 7.96 23.93 -22.49
N ILE A 222 7.67 23.05 -21.54
CA ILE A 222 8.65 22.09 -21.02
C ILE A 222 9.04 21.10 -22.12
N PHE A 223 8.06 20.55 -22.85
CA PHE A 223 8.30 19.63 -23.97
C PHE A 223 9.14 20.29 -25.06
N GLU A 224 8.83 21.53 -25.44
CA GLU A 224 9.61 22.26 -26.44
C GLU A 224 11.04 22.51 -25.97
N ASN A 225 11.23 22.86 -24.69
CA ASN A 225 12.56 23.02 -24.11
C ASN A 225 13.36 21.70 -24.15
N GLN A 226 12.74 20.58 -23.78
CA GLN A 226 13.39 19.27 -23.83
C GLN A 226 13.74 18.85 -25.27
N ARG A 227 12.86 19.12 -26.25
CA ARG A 227 13.16 18.90 -27.67
C ARG A 227 14.35 19.74 -28.13
N ARG A 228 14.47 20.99 -27.69
CA ARG A 228 15.62 21.86 -28.02
C ARG A 228 16.93 21.37 -27.39
N ILE A 229 16.88 20.85 -26.16
CA ILE A 229 18.05 20.26 -25.49
C ILE A 229 18.50 18.97 -26.19
N GLN A 230 17.55 18.16 -26.64
CA GLN A 230 17.85 16.90 -27.35
C GLN A 230 18.18 17.10 -28.83
N ALA A 231 17.85 18.25 -29.41
CA ALA A 231 18.18 18.56 -30.79
C ALA A 231 19.70 18.74 -30.94
N PRO A 232 20.34 18.11 -31.93
CA PRO A 232 21.75 18.33 -32.21
C PRO A 232 21.98 19.81 -32.56
N SER A 233 22.99 20.43 -31.95
CA SER A 233 23.27 21.84 -32.15
C SER A 233 23.58 22.11 -33.63
N LYS A 234 22.76 22.94 -34.28
CA LYS A 234 23.15 23.55 -35.55
C LYS A 234 24.27 24.54 -35.21
N THR A 235 25.47 24.26 -35.69
CA THR A 235 26.64 25.14 -35.60
C THR A 235 26.29 26.52 -36.13
N SER A 236 26.00 27.45 -35.24
CA SER A 236 25.82 28.85 -35.60
C SER A 236 27.20 29.47 -35.76
N ASN A 237 27.52 29.98 -36.95
CA ASN A 237 28.72 30.79 -37.26
C ASN A 237 28.67 32.17 -36.58
N ARG A 238 28.43 32.22 -35.27
CA ARG A 238 28.47 33.45 -34.49
C ARG A 238 29.85 33.53 -33.83
N PRO A 239 30.63 34.60 -34.03
CA PRO A 239 31.91 34.74 -33.35
C PRO A 239 31.64 34.85 -31.84
N SER A 240 31.94 33.77 -31.11
CA SER A 240 31.82 33.74 -29.66
C SER A 240 32.97 34.55 -29.06
N VAL A 241 32.63 35.61 -28.33
CA VAL A 241 33.55 36.28 -27.40
C VAL A 241 34.14 35.19 -26.49
N PRO A 242 35.47 35.10 -26.32
CA PRO A 242 36.08 34.04 -25.54
C PRO A 242 35.67 34.19 -24.09
N PHE A 243 34.70 33.38 -23.67
CA PHE A 243 34.36 33.22 -22.27
C PHE A 243 35.60 32.61 -21.60
N LYS A 244 36.31 33.41 -20.78
CA LYS A 244 37.41 32.91 -19.96
C LYS A 244 36.86 31.78 -19.10
N LYS A 245 37.23 30.54 -19.45
CA LYS A 245 36.93 29.37 -18.62
C LYS A 245 37.51 29.62 -17.21
N PRO A 246 36.72 29.48 -16.13
CA PRO A 246 37.26 29.59 -14.78
C PRO A 246 38.34 28.53 -14.58
N LYS A 247 39.50 28.95 -14.05
CA LYS A 247 40.73 28.15 -13.91
C LYS A 247 40.62 26.95 -12.93
N ASN A 248 39.46 26.68 -12.33
CA ASN A 248 39.30 25.75 -11.21
C ASN A 248 38.50 24.47 -11.57
N VAL A 249 38.67 23.95 -12.79
CA VAL A 249 38.06 22.66 -13.19
C VAL A 249 38.60 21.48 -12.33
N SER A 250 39.81 21.61 -11.77
CA SER A 250 40.41 20.60 -10.88
C SER A 250 39.72 20.51 -9.52
N ALA A 251 39.39 21.65 -8.89
CA ALA A 251 38.69 21.70 -7.61
C ALA A 251 37.29 21.10 -7.71
N TYR A 252 36.61 21.34 -8.84
CA TYR A 252 35.29 20.79 -9.11
C TYR A 252 35.32 19.26 -9.33
N ARG A 253 36.33 18.73 -10.04
CA ARG A 253 36.52 17.28 -10.19
C ARG A 253 36.89 16.61 -8.85
N ALA A 254 37.66 17.29 -8.00
CA ALA A 254 38.02 16.80 -6.67
C ALA A 254 36.78 16.68 -5.77
N ALA A 255 35.95 17.72 -5.70
CA ALA A 255 34.70 17.72 -4.93
C ALA A 255 33.72 16.62 -5.40
N ARG A 256 33.69 16.32 -6.69
CA ARG A 256 32.88 15.21 -7.25
C ARG A 256 33.35 13.83 -6.81
N ILE A 257 34.67 13.63 -6.69
CA ILE A 257 35.24 12.37 -6.22
C ILE A 257 35.00 12.22 -4.71
N GLU A 258 35.08 13.32 -3.97
CA GLU A 258 34.80 13.39 -2.54
C GLU A 258 33.34 13.06 -2.21
N ALA A 259 32.37 13.72 -2.86
CA ALA A 259 30.94 13.46 -2.63
C ALA A 259 30.53 12.02 -2.95
N ARG A 260 31.15 11.39 -3.97
CA ARG A 260 30.91 9.96 -4.27
C ARG A 260 31.48 9.04 -3.20
N ARG A 261 32.68 9.34 -2.70
CA ARG A 261 33.29 8.58 -1.60
C ARG A 261 32.46 8.71 -0.32
N ASP A 262 31.91 9.88 -0.05
CA ASP A 262 31.06 10.10 1.13
C ASP A 262 29.75 9.33 1.03
N LEU A 263 29.12 9.29 -0.15
CA LEU A 263 27.93 8.49 -0.40
C LEU A 263 28.22 6.99 -0.24
N GLU A 264 29.30 6.50 -0.84
CA GLU A 264 29.72 5.10 -0.72
C GLU A 264 30.02 4.76 0.75
N ALA A 265 30.75 5.59 1.48
CA ALA A 265 31.04 5.41 2.89
C ALA A 265 29.76 5.41 3.75
N ALA A 266 28.80 6.29 3.48
CA ALA A 266 27.52 6.33 4.19
C ALA A 266 26.68 5.07 3.94
N THR A 267 26.64 4.56 2.70
CA THR A 267 25.90 3.33 2.38
C THR A 267 26.51 2.09 3.04
N VAL A 268 27.85 2.00 3.11
CA VAL A 268 28.54 0.93 3.84
C VAL A 268 28.23 1.00 5.33
N ARG A 269 28.27 2.20 5.94
CA ARG A 269 27.89 2.39 7.36
C ARG A 269 26.46 1.94 7.65
N LEU A 270 25.51 2.21 6.77
CA LEU A 270 24.12 1.74 6.92
C LEU A 270 24.04 0.20 6.88
N GLN A 271 24.76 -0.44 5.96
CA GLN A 271 24.79 -1.90 5.86
C GLN A 271 25.43 -2.55 7.08
N ASP A 272 26.57 -2.01 7.54
CA ASP A 272 27.26 -2.49 8.74
C ASP A 272 26.40 -2.32 9.99
N ALA A 273 25.73 -1.17 10.14
CA ALA A 273 24.81 -0.91 11.24
C ALA A 273 23.63 -1.90 11.24
N LYS A 274 23.02 -2.17 10.08
CA LYS A 274 21.96 -3.19 9.93
C LYS A 274 22.45 -4.59 10.31
N GLN A 275 23.69 -4.92 9.96
CA GLN A 275 24.25 -6.24 10.23
C GLN A 275 24.61 -6.43 11.71
N GLN A 276 25.18 -5.41 12.35
CA GLN A 276 25.44 -5.40 13.79
C GLN A 276 24.13 -5.48 14.60
N GLU A 277 23.10 -4.75 14.19
CA GLU A 277 21.79 -4.78 14.85
C GLU A 277 21.13 -6.16 14.77
N LYS A 278 21.19 -6.81 13.59
CA LYS A 278 20.72 -8.19 13.43
C LYS A 278 21.44 -9.16 14.36
N GLN A 279 22.74 -8.97 14.57
CA GLN A 279 23.51 -9.79 15.50
C GLN A 279 23.10 -9.54 16.95
N LEU A 280 22.92 -8.28 17.36
CA LEU A 280 22.47 -7.92 18.70
C LEU A 280 21.07 -8.45 19.01
N LEU A 281 20.12 -8.32 18.07
CA LEU A 281 18.77 -8.86 18.21
C LEU A 281 18.79 -10.39 18.33
N ASN A 282 19.61 -11.07 17.51
CA ASN A 282 19.74 -12.53 17.61
C ASN A 282 20.37 -12.97 18.93
N HIS A 283 21.39 -12.25 19.44
CA HIS A 283 21.99 -12.54 20.74
C HIS A 283 21.02 -12.28 21.90
N ALA A 284 20.24 -11.20 21.85
CA ALA A 284 19.22 -10.89 22.85
C ALA A 284 18.10 -11.94 22.86
N LEU A 285 17.65 -12.37 21.68
CA LEU A 285 16.63 -13.40 21.52
C LEU A 285 17.13 -14.79 21.98
N SER A 286 18.41 -15.11 21.74
CA SER A 286 19.04 -16.34 22.22
C SER A 286 19.16 -16.37 23.73
N ARG A 287 19.64 -15.28 24.36
CA ARG A 287 19.70 -15.15 25.82
C ARG A 287 18.32 -15.25 26.47
N GLN A 288 17.29 -14.68 25.85
CA GLN A 288 15.92 -14.83 26.35
C GLN A 288 15.40 -16.25 26.25
N LYS A 289 15.78 -17.00 25.21
CA LYS A 289 15.41 -18.42 25.09
C LYS A 289 16.04 -19.25 26.21
N GLU A 290 17.27 -18.94 26.60
CA GLU A 290 17.96 -19.56 27.74
C GLU A 290 17.30 -19.15 29.08
N GLN A 291 17.00 -17.86 29.28
CA GLN A 291 16.33 -17.37 30.49
C GLN A 291 14.89 -17.89 30.67
N LEU A 292 14.13 -18.02 29.58
CA LEU A 292 12.78 -18.61 29.57
C LEU A 292 12.79 -20.11 29.84
N GLN A 293 13.93 -20.79 29.63
CA GLN A 293 14.11 -22.19 30.00
C GLN A 293 14.49 -22.36 31.47
N GLU A 294 15.11 -21.35 32.11
CA GLU A 294 15.64 -21.43 33.47
C GLU A 294 14.73 -20.84 34.57
N GLN A 295 13.83 -19.88 34.28
CA GLN A 295 13.05 -19.20 35.33
C GLN A 295 11.53 -19.46 35.30
N LYS A 296 11.05 -20.22 36.29
CA LYS A 296 9.71 -20.03 36.89
C LYS A 296 9.82 -18.93 37.93
N THR A 297 9.49 -17.67 37.61
CA THR A 297 8.94 -16.69 38.60
C THR A 297 8.65 -15.30 38.04
N ASP A 298 7.60 -14.71 38.64
CA ASP A 298 7.25 -13.31 38.93
C ASP A 298 7.04 -12.25 37.83
N SER A 299 5.94 -11.51 37.97
CA SER A 299 5.36 -10.58 36.98
C SER A 299 6.08 -9.23 36.89
N ASP A 300 6.75 -8.78 37.95
CA ASP A 300 7.39 -7.46 37.97
C ASP A 300 8.77 -7.46 37.31
N ASP A 301 9.52 -8.56 37.38
CA ASP A 301 10.77 -8.71 36.65
C ASP A 301 10.55 -8.79 35.13
N ARG A 302 9.40 -9.35 34.71
CA ARG A 302 8.94 -9.34 33.32
C ARG A 302 8.65 -7.92 32.80
N ARG A 303 8.16 -7.03 33.66
CA ARG A 303 7.88 -5.63 33.28
C ARG A 303 9.17 -4.83 33.09
N LYS A 304 10.15 -5.00 33.98
CA LYS A 304 11.46 -4.33 33.89
C LYS A 304 12.26 -4.79 32.67
N THR A 305 12.16 -6.07 32.32
CA THR A 305 12.79 -6.59 31.09
C THR A 305 12.12 -6.02 29.84
N LEU A 306 10.78 -5.96 29.79
CA LEU A 306 10.05 -5.36 28.66
C LEU A 306 10.38 -3.87 28.48
N SER A 307 10.45 -3.08 29.55
CA SER A 307 10.81 -1.66 29.46
C SER A 307 12.25 -1.44 28.97
N THR A 308 13.16 -2.33 29.36
CA THR A 308 14.56 -2.27 28.90
C THR A 308 14.66 -2.54 27.40
N ILE A 309 13.89 -3.52 26.89
CA ILE A 309 13.82 -3.85 25.46
C ILE A 309 13.20 -2.68 24.68
N GLU A 310 12.10 -2.12 25.17
CA GLU A 310 11.43 -1.00 24.50
C GLU A 310 12.35 0.21 24.39
N ASN A 311 13.11 0.51 25.45
CA ASN A 311 14.09 1.61 25.43
C ASN A 311 15.25 1.33 24.46
N GLN A 312 15.75 0.10 24.40
CA GLN A 312 16.76 -0.28 23.41
C GLN A 312 16.24 -0.16 21.98
N MET A 313 15.01 -0.60 21.71
CA MET A 313 14.38 -0.46 20.38
C MET A 313 14.20 1.01 19.98
N LYS A 314 13.77 1.86 20.92
CA LYS A 314 13.62 3.31 20.66
C LYS A 314 14.96 3.95 20.28
N GLN A 315 16.03 3.64 21.02
CA GLN A 315 17.36 4.18 20.74
C GLN A 315 17.88 3.75 19.36
N VAL A 316 17.57 2.53 18.93
CA VAL A 316 17.96 2.00 17.62
C VAL A 316 17.19 2.68 16.49
N LEU A 317 15.87 2.87 16.64
CA LEU A 317 15.05 3.58 15.65
C LEU A 317 15.54 5.01 15.44
N GLU A 318 15.92 5.70 16.53
CA GLU A 318 16.46 7.05 16.47
C GLU A 318 17.81 7.10 15.71
N ARG A 319 18.69 6.12 15.93
CA ARG A 319 19.93 5.98 15.14
C ARG A 319 19.65 5.71 13.65
N HIS A 320 18.66 4.88 13.33
CA HIS A 320 18.30 4.59 11.93
C HIS A 320 17.81 5.85 11.22
N LYS A 321 16.96 6.63 11.88
CA LYS A 321 16.43 7.89 11.36
C LYS A 321 17.56 8.89 11.06
N ASN A 322 18.56 8.99 11.93
CA ASN A 322 19.71 9.87 11.70
C ASN A 322 20.55 9.43 10.49
N ILE A 323 20.79 8.12 10.34
CA ILE A 323 21.56 7.60 9.18
C ILE A 323 20.77 7.77 7.88
N GLU A 324 19.45 7.61 7.89
CA GLU A 324 18.59 7.87 6.73
C GLU A 324 18.67 9.35 6.31
N ALA A 325 18.64 10.28 7.26
CA ALA A 325 18.81 11.71 6.99
C ALA A 325 20.19 12.03 6.37
N ASP A 326 21.26 11.39 6.85
CA ASP A 326 22.61 11.56 6.28
C ASP A 326 22.69 11.07 4.82
N ILE A 327 22.01 9.96 4.48
CA ILE A 327 21.95 9.44 3.10
C ILE A 327 21.15 10.38 2.20
N GLU A 328 20.02 10.88 2.68
CA GLU A 328 19.18 11.82 1.93
C GLU A 328 19.95 13.12 1.64
N TYR A 329 20.69 13.62 2.63
CA TYR A 329 21.58 14.77 2.46
C TYR A 329 22.68 14.51 1.41
N ALA A 330 23.40 13.38 1.51
CA ALA A 330 24.45 13.01 0.54
C ALA A 330 23.90 12.80 -0.88
N THR A 331 22.68 12.27 -1.00
CA THR A 331 22.00 12.07 -2.28
C THR A 331 21.62 13.41 -2.91
N THR A 332 21.08 14.33 -2.12
CA THR A 332 20.72 15.69 -2.55
C THR A 332 21.95 16.46 -3.04
N LEU A 333 23.07 16.38 -2.32
CA LEU A 333 24.34 16.98 -2.72
C LEU A 333 24.82 16.43 -4.07
N THR A 334 24.71 15.12 -4.28
CA THR A 334 25.10 14.46 -5.54
C THR A 334 24.23 14.91 -6.72
N ILE A 335 22.93 15.13 -6.49
CA ILE A 335 21.98 15.63 -7.51
C ILE A 335 22.29 17.10 -7.87
N LEU A 336 22.51 17.96 -6.88
CA LEU A 336 22.93 19.36 -7.11
C LEU A 336 24.22 19.45 -7.92
N HIS A 337 25.20 18.60 -7.60
CA HIS A 337 26.42 18.51 -8.40
C HIS A 337 26.18 18.02 -9.83
N ARG A 338 25.23 17.10 -10.07
CA ARG A 338 24.89 16.64 -11.42
C ARG A 338 24.17 17.72 -12.25
N ALA A 339 23.30 18.50 -11.63
CA ALA A 339 22.55 19.58 -12.28
C ALA A 339 23.44 20.76 -12.67
N SER A 340 24.51 21.06 -11.92
CA SER A 340 25.46 22.14 -12.26
C SER A 340 26.38 21.84 -13.46
N LEU A 341 26.31 20.64 -14.05
CA LEU A 341 27.13 20.20 -15.20
C LEU A 341 26.36 20.01 -16.51
N ALA A 342 25.03 20.03 -16.46
CA ALA A 342 24.16 19.99 -17.63
C ALA A 342 23.86 21.43 -18.07
#